data_AF-A0A2N0M5N7-F1
#
_entry.id   AF-A0A2N0M5N7-F1
#
_cell.length_a   1.000
_cell.length_b   1.000
_cell.length_c   1.000
_cell.angle_alpha   90.00
_cell.angle_beta   90.00
_cell.angle_gamma   90.00
#
_symmetry.space_group_name_H-M   'P 1'
#
loop_
_entity.id
_entity.type
_entity.pdbx_description
1 polymer ?
#
loop_
_entity_poly.entity_id
_entity_poly.type
_entity_poly.pdbx_seq_one_letter_code
_entity_poly.pdbx_strand_id
1 'polypeptide(L)'
;MPDYPKVNYKEEGMREGMQIEDSQISVENKIMLLDALSETGLKQIVVGSFVSPKWTPQMERIDEIVTKFNPKPGVNYTALALNSRGVERARAYSPPLTIERDQYPRLGVHMCDVFVRRNTNRTQMQEMERWPQVIAQAQELNIKEAGIGTNASWGSNFLGEFPVDNLMTMLERQHSMWDEVGIEVRSCAMGDPMSHCTPAKVEESVYRVKERWPEINHIRLHLHNGRNMAIASAYAAMRVLGPDDTLDLDGTIGGLGGCPYCGNGRATGMAPTEDLLHMMEDMGVDTGVDMDKLIDCVWMLEGVVGRELYGHVSKAGPRPKKLEELYDIDMPFVETLESAKHFKKGPEAYEGGIYPYQQPITSPYRDRVNAGQPAYDSSSGDWPWKQDWFPAKD
;
A
#
# COMPACT_ATOMS: atom_id res chain seq x y z
N MET A 1 -17.81 3.38 16.21
CA MET A 1 -16.53 3.66 15.52
C MET A 1 -16.88 4.20 14.14
N PRO A 2 -16.03 4.99 13.47
CA PRO A 2 -16.30 5.30 12.06
C PRO A 2 -16.42 4.00 11.27
N ASP A 3 -17.52 3.87 10.51
CA ASP A 3 -17.78 2.72 9.65
C ASP A 3 -16.95 2.86 8.36
N TYR A 4 -15.69 2.45 8.41
CA TYR A 4 -14.78 2.43 7.24
C TYR A 4 -15.11 1.26 6.29
N PRO A 5 -14.71 1.35 5.00
CA PRO A 5 -14.85 0.22 4.09
C PRO A 5 -14.02 -0.97 4.52
N LYS A 6 -14.37 -2.15 4.01
CA LYS A 6 -13.46 -3.30 4.05
C LYS A 6 -12.24 -2.99 3.20
N VAL A 7 -11.05 -2.94 3.81
CA VAL A 7 -9.79 -2.75 3.07
C VAL A 7 -9.18 -4.11 2.73
N ASN A 8 -8.94 -4.37 1.45
CA ASN A 8 -8.05 -5.45 1.03
C ASN A 8 -6.71 -4.85 0.65
N TYR A 9 -5.69 -5.12 1.46
CA TYR A 9 -4.33 -4.67 1.18
C TYR A 9 -3.54 -5.72 0.39
N LYS A 10 -2.86 -5.27 -0.66
CA LYS A 10 -1.98 -6.10 -1.51
C LYS A 10 -0.54 -5.61 -1.43
N GLU A 11 0.33 -6.48 -0.91
CA GLU A 11 1.77 -6.24 -0.86
C GLU A 11 2.42 -6.56 -2.20
N GLU A 12 2.98 -5.54 -2.85
CA GLU A 12 3.58 -5.61 -4.18
C GLU A 12 5.12 -5.52 -4.16
N GLY A 13 5.76 -5.49 -2.98
CA GLY A 13 7.19 -5.28 -2.83
C GLY A 13 8.04 -6.32 -3.56
N MET A 14 7.62 -7.59 -3.57
CA MET A 14 8.31 -8.65 -4.30
C MET A 14 8.15 -8.56 -5.83
N ARG A 15 7.19 -7.78 -6.32
CA ARG A 15 6.89 -7.60 -7.75
C ARG A 15 7.17 -6.17 -8.21
N GLU A 16 6.30 -5.20 -7.91
CA GLU A 16 6.47 -3.79 -8.29
C GLU A 16 7.76 -3.22 -7.69
N GLY A 17 8.03 -3.56 -6.44
CA GLY A 17 9.23 -3.13 -5.72
C GLY A 17 10.51 -3.64 -6.36
N MET A 18 10.71 -4.95 -6.33
CA MET A 18 11.92 -5.60 -6.82
C MET A 18 12.15 -5.42 -8.33
N GLN A 19 11.12 -5.15 -9.12
CA GLN A 19 11.23 -4.99 -10.58
C GLN A 19 12.15 -3.82 -10.99
N ILE A 20 12.25 -2.78 -10.18
CA ILE A 20 13.08 -1.62 -10.51
C ILE A 20 14.46 -1.65 -9.84
N GLU A 21 14.68 -2.61 -8.94
CA GLU A 21 15.94 -2.79 -8.21
C GLU A 21 17.02 -3.48 -9.05
N ASP A 22 18.20 -3.70 -8.46
CA ASP A 22 19.29 -4.40 -9.13
C ASP A 22 18.90 -5.84 -9.48
N SER A 23 19.08 -6.20 -10.76
CA SER A 23 18.89 -7.56 -11.25
C SER A 23 19.81 -8.60 -10.59
N GLN A 24 20.93 -8.17 -9.99
CA GLN A 24 21.88 -9.04 -9.33
C GLN A 24 21.47 -9.46 -7.90
N ILE A 25 20.38 -8.89 -7.34
CA ILE A 25 19.85 -9.36 -6.05
C ILE A 25 19.55 -10.86 -6.15
N SER A 26 20.17 -11.63 -5.25
CA SER A 26 20.12 -13.08 -5.26
C SER A 26 18.71 -13.62 -5.05
N VAL A 27 18.45 -14.82 -5.57
CA VAL A 27 17.18 -15.52 -5.34
C VAL A 27 17.02 -15.85 -3.86
N GLU A 28 18.11 -16.16 -3.18
CA GLU A 28 18.16 -16.47 -1.75
C GLU A 28 17.68 -15.27 -0.91
N ASN A 29 18.14 -14.05 -1.22
CA ASN A 29 17.68 -12.84 -0.53
C ASN A 29 16.20 -12.56 -0.80
N LYS A 30 15.73 -12.79 -2.04
CA LYS A 30 14.32 -12.64 -2.41
C LYS A 30 13.42 -13.63 -1.66
N ILE A 31 13.85 -14.88 -1.52
CA ILE A 31 13.12 -15.91 -0.77
C ILE A 31 13.11 -15.57 0.72
N MET A 32 14.26 -15.17 1.29
CA MET A 32 14.36 -14.78 2.69
C MET A 32 13.36 -13.66 3.04
N LEU A 33 13.27 -12.63 2.19
CA LEU A 33 12.29 -11.56 2.36
C LEU A 33 10.85 -12.05 2.19
N LEU A 34 10.56 -12.87 1.18
CA LEU A 34 9.20 -13.39 0.95
C LEU A 34 8.71 -14.28 2.10
N ASP A 35 9.59 -15.11 2.65
CA ASP A 35 9.28 -15.94 3.82
C ASP A 35 9.03 -15.07 5.06
N ALA A 36 9.85 -14.03 5.28
CA ALA A 36 9.65 -13.09 6.37
C ALA A 36 8.32 -12.32 6.22
N LEU A 37 8.02 -11.81 5.01
CA LEU A 37 6.75 -11.15 4.70
C LEU A 37 5.55 -12.06 4.97
N SER A 38 5.68 -13.35 4.68
CA SER A 38 4.62 -14.34 4.91
C SER A 38 4.27 -14.53 6.40
N GLU A 39 5.19 -14.19 7.31
CA GLU A 39 5.00 -14.29 8.76
C GLU A 39 4.40 -13.04 9.39
N THR A 40 4.25 -11.95 8.63
CA THR A 40 3.74 -10.66 9.11
C THR A 40 2.23 -10.64 9.29
N GLY A 41 1.50 -11.64 8.79
CA GLY A 41 0.02 -11.64 8.82
C GLY A 41 -0.64 -11.00 7.59
N LEU A 42 0.14 -10.41 6.68
CA LEU A 42 -0.33 -9.96 5.35
C LEU A 42 -1.15 -11.05 4.65
N LYS A 43 -2.27 -10.67 4.04
CA LYS A 43 -3.21 -11.62 3.41
C LYS A 43 -3.00 -11.81 1.92
N GLN A 44 -2.39 -10.84 1.24
CA GLN A 44 -2.14 -10.89 -0.20
C GLN A 44 -0.73 -10.40 -0.49
N ILE A 45 0.08 -11.27 -1.10
CA ILE A 45 1.47 -10.97 -1.48
C ILE A 45 1.67 -11.33 -2.94
N VAL A 46 2.10 -10.35 -3.74
CA VAL A 46 2.47 -10.57 -5.14
C VAL A 46 3.94 -10.96 -5.21
N VAL A 47 4.23 -12.24 -5.39
CA VAL A 47 5.57 -12.83 -5.23
C VAL A 47 6.54 -12.52 -6.38
N GLY A 48 6.02 -11.95 -7.47
CA GLY A 48 6.81 -11.56 -8.64
C GLY A 48 5.99 -11.58 -9.93
N SER A 49 6.65 -11.76 -11.07
CA SER A 49 5.98 -11.73 -12.37
C SER A 49 6.55 -12.70 -13.40
N PHE A 50 5.67 -13.31 -14.20
CA PHE A 50 6.01 -14.18 -15.33
C PHE A 50 6.06 -13.38 -16.64
N VAL A 51 6.89 -12.35 -16.67
CA VAL A 51 7.08 -11.45 -17.83
C VAL A 51 8.36 -11.79 -18.60
N SER A 52 8.63 -11.03 -19.66
CA SER A 52 9.84 -11.22 -20.47
C SER A 52 11.09 -10.75 -19.70
N PRO A 53 12.10 -11.61 -19.47
CA PRO A 53 13.32 -11.23 -18.77
C PRO A 53 14.14 -10.19 -19.55
N LYS A 54 13.90 -10.04 -20.86
CA LYS A 54 14.50 -8.98 -21.68
C LYS A 54 14.16 -7.58 -21.15
N TRP A 55 12.93 -7.38 -20.68
CA TRP A 55 12.44 -6.07 -20.22
C TRP A 55 12.41 -5.96 -18.70
N THR A 56 12.37 -7.09 -18.00
CA THR A 56 12.36 -7.16 -16.54
C THR A 56 13.30 -8.28 -16.06
N PRO A 57 14.62 -8.09 -16.18
CA PRO A 57 15.60 -9.12 -15.80
C PRO A 57 15.52 -9.48 -14.31
N GLN A 58 15.09 -8.57 -13.45
CA GLN A 58 14.87 -8.77 -12.01
C GLN A 58 13.89 -9.91 -11.71
N MET A 59 12.99 -10.23 -12.66
CA MET A 59 11.93 -11.24 -12.54
C MET A 59 12.25 -12.53 -13.30
N GLU A 60 13.42 -12.63 -13.92
CA GLU A 60 13.80 -13.80 -14.74
C GLU A 60 13.70 -15.12 -13.96
N ARG A 61 14.20 -15.12 -12.72
CA ARG A 61 14.32 -16.30 -11.86
C ARG A 61 13.11 -16.53 -10.96
N ILE A 62 11.93 -16.04 -11.35
CA ILE A 62 10.69 -16.20 -10.57
C ILE A 62 10.37 -17.67 -10.29
N ASP A 63 10.62 -18.57 -11.26
CA ASP A 63 10.39 -20.01 -11.14
C ASP A 63 11.13 -20.60 -9.93
N GLU A 64 12.35 -20.12 -9.64
CA GLU A 64 13.13 -20.59 -8.49
C GLU A 64 12.59 -20.07 -7.16
N ILE A 65 12.10 -18.83 -7.13
CA ILE A 65 11.51 -18.22 -5.93
C ILE A 65 10.25 -19.00 -5.55
N VAL A 66 9.33 -19.18 -6.51
CA VAL A 66 8.03 -19.83 -6.26
C VAL A 66 8.15 -21.32 -5.93
N THR A 67 9.26 -21.95 -6.27
CA THR A 67 9.53 -23.37 -5.94
C THR A 67 10.14 -23.55 -4.55
N LYS A 68 10.82 -22.52 -4.02
CA LYS A 68 11.68 -22.68 -2.83
C LYS A 68 11.18 -21.94 -1.59
N PHE A 69 10.30 -20.95 -1.73
CA PHE A 69 9.73 -20.23 -0.58
C PHE A 69 8.77 -21.11 0.23
N ASN A 70 8.51 -20.71 1.47
CA ASN A 70 7.70 -21.42 2.45
C ASN A 70 6.32 -20.76 2.63
N PRO A 71 5.31 -21.13 1.81
CA PRO A 71 3.98 -20.50 1.88
C PRO A 71 3.31 -20.74 3.24
N LYS A 72 2.64 -19.70 3.75
CA LYS A 72 1.90 -19.74 5.02
C LYS A 72 0.40 -19.88 4.78
N PRO A 73 -0.30 -20.73 5.56
CA PRO A 73 -1.75 -20.82 5.49
C PRO A 73 -2.42 -19.46 5.73
N GLY A 74 -3.46 -19.15 4.97
CA GLY A 74 -4.21 -17.89 5.08
C GLY A 74 -3.59 -16.70 4.34
N VAL A 75 -2.50 -16.91 3.59
CA VAL A 75 -1.90 -15.92 2.69
C VAL A 75 -2.13 -16.32 1.24
N ASN A 76 -2.67 -15.38 0.45
CA ASN A 76 -2.82 -15.56 -0.99
C ASN A 76 -1.55 -15.06 -1.70
N TYR A 77 -0.82 -15.99 -2.31
CA TYR A 77 0.37 -15.70 -3.10
C TYR A 77 0.01 -15.60 -4.57
N THR A 78 0.25 -14.45 -5.19
CA THR A 78 -0.10 -14.23 -6.60
C THR A 78 1.11 -13.81 -7.39
N ALA A 79 1.04 -13.91 -8.72
CA ALA A 79 2.11 -13.44 -9.59
C ALA A 79 1.52 -12.78 -10.83
N LEU A 80 2.14 -11.68 -11.27
CA LEU A 80 1.68 -10.97 -12.45
C LEU A 80 2.00 -11.77 -13.72
N ALA A 81 0.99 -12.01 -14.55
CA ALA A 81 1.13 -12.64 -15.85
C ALA A 81 0.35 -11.87 -16.92
N LEU A 82 1.06 -11.25 -17.86
CA LEU A 82 0.47 -10.32 -18.84
C LEU A 82 0.02 -10.99 -20.16
N ASN A 83 0.33 -12.26 -20.36
CA ASN A 83 -0.04 -13.00 -21.57
C ASN A 83 -0.33 -14.47 -21.27
N SER A 84 -0.92 -15.19 -22.22
CA SER A 84 -1.32 -16.59 -22.09
C SER A 84 -0.18 -17.51 -21.66
N ARG A 85 1.02 -17.31 -22.21
CA ARG A 85 2.22 -18.09 -21.85
C ARG A 85 2.65 -17.85 -20.40
N GLY A 86 2.60 -16.60 -19.93
CA GLY A 86 2.87 -16.27 -18.53
C GLY A 86 1.85 -16.90 -17.59
N VAL A 87 0.56 -16.88 -17.98
CA VAL A 87 -0.52 -17.51 -17.21
C VAL A 87 -0.34 -19.02 -17.14
N GLU A 88 0.02 -19.67 -18.26
CA GLU A 88 0.31 -21.10 -18.30
C GLU A 88 1.50 -21.48 -17.41
N ARG A 89 2.58 -20.68 -17.46
CA ARG A 89 3.73 -20.86 -16.54
C ARG A 89 3.31 -20.73 -15.08
N ALA A 90 2.58 -19.66 -14.73
CA ALA A 90 2.11 -19.45 -13.37
C ALA A 90 1.26 -20.62 -12.85
N ARG A 91 0.40 -21.20 -13.72
CA ARG A 91 -0.43 -22.37 -13.38
C ARG A 91 0.38 -23.60 -12.98
N ALA A 92 1.59 -23.77 -13.50
CA ALA A 92 2.46 -24.90 -13.13
C ALA A 92 2.91 -24.83 -11.65
N TYR A 93 2.82 -23.66 -11.02
CA TYR A 93 3.19 -23.41 -9.63
C TYR A 93 1.97 -23.18 -8.73
N SER A 94 0.78 -23.57 -9.18
CA SER A 94 -0.47 -23.49 -8.42
C SER A 94 -0.89 -24.89 -7.97
N PRO A 95 -0.88 -25.21 -6.66
CA PRO A 95 -0.43 -24.41 -5.52
C PRO A 95 1.12 -24.33 -5.37
N PRO A 96 1.67 -23.36 -4.60
CA PRO A 96 0.97 -22.43 -3.71
C PRO A 96 0.49 -21.13 -4.37
N LEU A 97 0.83 -20.88 -5.64
CA LEU A 97 0.32 -19.69 -6.32
C LEU A 97 -1.20 -19.77 -6.48
N THR A 98 -1.87 -18.69 -6.11
CA THR A 98 -3.25 -18.42 -6.45
C THR A 98 -3.28 -17.75 -7.83
N ILE A 99 -3.92 -18.41 -8.79
CA ILE A 99 -4.15 -17.83 -10.11
C ILE A 99 -5.32 -16.85 -9.99
N GLU A 100 -5.02 -15.60 -9.67
CA GLU A 100 -6.01 -14.53 -9.70
C GLU A 100 -6.56 -14.39 -11.13
N ARG A 101 -7.88 -14.49 -11.24
CA ARG A 101 -8.63 -13.90 -12.34
C ARG A 101 -9.24 -12.63 -11.79
N ASP A 102 -9.17 -11.54 -12.55
CA ASP A 102 -9.94 -10.34 -12.19
C ASP A 102 -11.40 -10.77 -12.06
N GLN A 103 -11.96 -10.61 -10.86
CA GLN A 103 -13.36 -10.94 -10.57
C GLN A 103 -14.29 -10.16 -11.50
N TYR A 104 -13.85 -8.97 -11.92
CA TYR A 104 -14.59 -8.04 -12.74
C TYR A 104 -13.82 -7.79 -14.05
N PRO A 105 -14.13 -8.50 -15.15
CA PRO A 105 -13.56 -8.17 -16.46
C PRO A 105 -13.69 -6.68 -16.73
N ARG A 106 -12.57 -6.04 -17.06
CA ARG A 106 -12.45 -4.58 -17.00
C ARG A 106 -12.23 -3.95 -18.35
N LEU A 107 -12.99 -2.90 -18.64
CA LEU A 107 -12.61 -1.93 -19.67
C LEU A 107 -11.64 -0.94 -19.04
N GLY A 108 -10.36 -1.09 -19.39
CA GLY A 108 -9.27 -0.28 -18.87
C GLY A 108 -8.63 0.57 -19.95
N VAL A 109 -8.10 1.73 -19.57
CA VAL A 109 -7.28 2.59 -20.44
C VAL A 109 -6.32 3.46 -19.65
N HIS A 110 -5.13 3.72 -20.21
CA HIS A 110 -4.26 4.77 -19.69
C HIS A 110 -4.72 6.13 -20.21
N MET A 111 -4.97 7.10 -19.32
CA MET A 111 -5.35 8.46 -19.73
C MET A 111 -4.21 9.21 -20.45
N CYS A 112 -2.95 8.77 -20.29
CA CYS A 112 -1.80 9.31 -20.99
C CYS A 112 -1.32 8.41 -22.14
N ASP A 113 -1.59 8.82 -23.38
CA ASP A 113 -1.13 8.13 -24.61
C ASP A 113 0.40 8.01 -24.68
N VAL A 114 1.14 9.06 -24.27
CA VAL A 114 2.62 9.04 -24.26
C VAL A 114 3.15 7.97 -23.32
N PHE A 115 2.56 7.84 -22.12
CA PHE A 115 2.99 6.86 -21.14
C PHE A 115 2.75 5.43 -21.64
N VAL A 116 1.56 5.12 -22.16
CA VAL A 116 1.26 3.76 -22.62
C VAL A 116 2.10 3.35 -23.83
N ARG A 117 2.44 4.29 -24.73
CA ARG A 117 3.40 4.02 -25.82
C ARG A 117 4.77 3.65 -25.30
N ARG A 118 5.24 4.31 -24.24
CA ARG A 118 6.53 4.01 -23.60
C ARG A 118 6.49 2.71 -22.82
N ASN A 119 5.40 2.44 -22.12
CA ASN A 119 5.26 1.33 -21.18
C ASN A 119 4.96 -0.01 -21.90
N THR A 120 4.04 -0.01 -22.85
CA THR A 120 3.55 -1.26 -23.49
C THR A 120 3.58 -1.24 -25.02
N ASN A 121 4.15 -0.19 -25.61
CA ASN A 121 4.21 0.00 -27.07
C ASN A 121 2.83 -0.04 -27.74
N ARG A 122 1.85 0.61 -27.10
CA ARG A 122 0.48 0.77 -27.61
C ARG A 122 0.02 2.20 -27.49
N THR A 123 -0.92 2.59 -28.33
CA THR A 123 -1.63 3.87 -28.20
C THR A 123 -2.81 3.70 -27.25
N GLN A 124 -3.28 4.80 -26.68
CA GLN A 124 -4.54 4.83 -25.92
C GLN A 124 -5.70 4.28 -26.76
N MET A 125 -5.77 4.67 -28.04
CA MET A 125 -6.79 4.18 -28.98
C MET A 125 -6.74 2.66 -29.12
N GLN A 126 -5.56 2.07 -29.24
CA GLN A 126 -5.39 0.60 -29.35
C GLN A 126 -5.78 -0.15 -28.07
N GLU A 127 -5.76 0.50 -26.90
CA GLU A 127 -6.35 -0.07 -25.69
C GLU A 127 -7.88 -0.06 -25.78
N MET A 128 -8.47 1.06 -26.22
CA MET A 128 -9.93 1.20 -26.37
C MET A 128 -10.51 0.31 -27.47
N GLU A 129 -9.79 0.09 -28.57
CA GLU A 129 -10.18 -0.83 -29.66
C GLU A 129 -10.37 -2.27 -29.19
N ARG A 130 -9.81 -2.65 -28.04
CA ARG A 130 -9.98 -3.99 -27.45
C ARG A 130 -11.25 -4.13 -26.61
N TRP A 131 -11.86 -3.03 -26.20
CA TRP A 131 -13.03 -3.07 -25.32
C TRP A 131 -14.18 -3.91 -25.89
N PRO A 132 -14.55 -3.81 -27.19
CA PRO A 132 -15.58 -4.69 -27.75
C PRO A 132 -15.24 -6.18 -27.64
N GLN A 133 -13.95 -6.54 -27.76
CA GLN A 133 -13.51 -7.92 -27.60
C GLN A 133 -13.62 -8.40 -26.15
N VAL A 134 -13.31 -7.54 -25.18
CA VAL A 134 -13.48 -7.85 -23.74
C VAL A 134 -14.96 -8.08 -23.42
N ILE A 135 -15.84 -7.23 -23.95
CA ILE A 135 -17.30 -7.37 -23.80
C ILE A 135 -17.79 -8.69 -24.40
N ALA A 136 -17.39 -8.98 -25.65
CA ALA A 136 -17.80 -10.22 -26.32
C ALA A 136 -17.35 -11.47 -25.53
N GLN A 137 -16.13 -11.47 -24.99
CA GLN A 137 -15.64 -12.55 -24.13
C GLN A 137 -16.44 -12.67 -22.83
N ALA A 138 -16.80 -11.54 -22.21
CA ALA A 138 -17.61 -11.55 -21.00
C ALA A 138 -19.01 -12.13 -21.26
N GLN A 139 -19.63 -11.79 -22.39
CA GLN A 139 -20.91 -12.37 -22.82
C GLN A 139 -20.81 -13.87 -23.09
N GLU A 140 -19.77 -14.32 -23.81
CA GLU A 140 -19.51 -15.74 -24.08
C GLU A 140 -19.35 -16.55 -22.78
N LEU A 141 -18.66 -15.97 -21.80
CA LEU A 141 -18.44 -16.57 -20.48
C LEU A 141 -19.61 -16.37 -19.51
N ASN A 142 -20.71 -15.75 -19.93
CA ASN A 142 -21.88 -15.44 -19.12
C ASN A 142 -21.57 -14.64 -17.83
N ILE A 143 -20.55 -13.78 -17.88
CA ILE A 143 -20.20 -12.89 -16.77
C ILE A 143 -21.34 -11.91 -16.52
N LYS A 144 -21.63 -11.65 -15.24
CA LYS A 144 -22.72 -10.77 -14.80
C LYS A 144 -22.26 -9.44 -14.22
N GLU A 145 -21.03 -9.39 -13.75
CA GLU A 145 -20.45 -8.23 -13.08
C GLU A 145 -19.13 -7.87 -13.75
N ALA A 146 -18.90 -6.58 -13.97
CA ALA A 146 -17.76 -6.06 -14.68
C ALA A 146 -17.14 -4.86 -13.97
N GLY A 147 -15.99 -4.45 -14.49
CA GLY A 147 -15.22 -3.32 -14.01
C GLY A 147 -15.01 -2.24 -15.07
N ILE A 148 -14.82 -1.03 -14.58
CA ILE A 148 -14.30 0.11 -15.34
C ILE A 148 -12.98 0.56 -14.71
N GLY A 149 -12.15 1.28 -15.45
CA GLY A 149 -10.96 1.84 -14.83
C GLY A 149 -10.01 2.59 -15.75
N THR A 150 -9.17 3.37 -15.09
CA THR A 150 -8.14 4.18 -15.72
C THR A 150 -6.80 3.98 -15.04
N ASN A 151 -5.74 4.28 -15.78
CA ASN A 151 -4.41 4.45 -15.26
C ASN A 151 -3.87 5.81 -15.70
N ALA A 152 -2.88 6.36 -14.99
CA ALA A 152 -2.52 7.78 -15.08
C ALA A 152 -3.73 8.70 -14.83
N SER A 153 -4.55 8.35 -13.83
CA SER A 153 -5.94 8.85 -13.69
C SER A 153 -6.05 10.35 -13.40
N TRP A 154 -5.04 10.94 -12.75
CA TRP A 154 -5.10 12.33 -12.29
C TRP A 154 -4.11 13.28 -12.98
N GLY A 155 -3.28 12.73 -13.87
CA GLY A 155 -2.28 13.50 -14.60
C GLY A 155 -1.13 12.65 -15.14
N SER A 156 -0.19 13.34 -15.75
CA SER A 156 1.00 12.76 -16.33
C SER A 156 2.18 13.71 -16.31
N ASN A 157 3.38 13.17 -16.11
CA ASN A 157 4.63 13.92 -16.30
C ASN A 157 4.85 14.35 -17.76
N PHE A 158 4.10 13.80 -18.72
CA PHE A 158 4.25 14.08 -20.16
C PHE A 158 3.17 15.02 -20.70
N LEU A 159 1.96 14.98 -20.15
CA LEU A 159 0.80 15.73 -20.65
C LEU A 159 0.23 16.73 -19.63
N GLY A 160 0.82 16.80 -18.43
CA GLY A 160 0.35 17.68 -17.37
C GLY A 160 -0.86 17.11 -16.64
N GLU A 161 -1.67 18.01 -16.12
CA GLU A 161 -2.80 17.70 -15.26
C GLU A 161 -4.01 17.16 -16.03
N PHE A 162 -4.69 16.16 -15.45
CA PHE A 162 -6.02 15.73 -15.89
C PHE A 162 -7.06 16.11 -14.81
N PRO A 163 -8.03 16.98 -15.13
CA PRO A 163 -9.17 17.26 -14.26
C PRO A 163 -10.02 16.00 -14.02
N VAL A 164 -10.71 15.94 -12.88
CA VAL A 164 -11.61 14.82 -12.54
C VAL A 164 -12.74 14.65 -13.57
N ASP A 165 -13.18 15.73 -14.23
CA ASP A 165 -14.15 15.63 -15.33
C ASP A 165 -13.67 14.76 -16.51
N ASN A 166 -12.38 14.81 -16.84
CA ASN A 166 -11.81 13.97 -17.89
C ASN A 166 -11.87 12.48 -17.49
N LEU A 167 -11.55 12.20 -16.22
CA LEU A 167 -11.65 10.86 -15.65
C LEU A 167 -13.10 10.35 -15.68
N MET A 168 -14.05 11.15 -15.19
CA MET A 168 -15.47 10.78 -15.18
C MET A 168 -16.03 10.56 -16.58
N THR A 169 -15.63 11.36 -17.57
CA THR A 169 -16.02 11.16 -18.97
C THR A 169 -15.54 9.81 -19.51
N MET A 170 -14.30 9.42 -19.19
CA MET A 170 -13.75 8.14 -19.61
C MET A 170 -14.46 6.96 -18.93
N LEU A 171 -14.69 7.05 -17.62
CA LEU A 171 -15.41 6.05 -16.84
C LEU A 171 -16.86 5.88 -17.33
N GLU A 172 -17.54 6.98 -17.67
CA GLU A 172 -18.91 6.95 -18.22
C GLU A 172 -18.96 6.25 -19.57
N ARG A 173 -17.96 6.46 -20.43
CA ARG A 173 -17.86 5.71 -21.69
C ARG A 173 -17.69 4.22 -21.46
N GLN A 174 -16.85 3.82 -20.51
CA GLN A 174 -16.65 2.41 -20.18
C GLN A 174 -17.93 1.79 -19.56
N HIS A 175 -18.61 2.53 -18.68
CA HIS A 175 -19.84 2.09 -18.03
C HIS A 175 -20.96 1.85 -19.03
N SER A 176 -21.25 2.85 -19.88
CA SER A 176 -22.29 2.77 -20.92
C SER A 176 -22.10 1.57 -21.85
N MET A 177 -20.86 1.20 -22.19
CA MET A 177 -20.61 0.02 -23.02
C MET A 177 -20.96 -1.30 -22.32
N TRP A 178 -20.88 -1.38 -20.99
CA TRP A 178 -21.37 -2.52 -20.23
C TRP A 178 -22.91 -2.52 -20.12
N ASP A 179 -23.52 -1.34 -19.94
CA ASP A 179 -24.98 -1.17 -19.91
C ASP A 179 -25.65 -1.63 -21.21
N GLU A 180 -25.04 -1.29 -22.36
CA GLU A 180 -25.52 -1.68 -23.70
C GLU A 180 -25.70 -3.21 -23.85
N VAL A 181 -24.94 -4.00 -23.09
CA VAL A 181 -25.01 -5.47 -23.10
C VAL A 181 -25.63 -6.06 -21.82
N GLY A 182 -26.10 -5.23 -20.91
CA GLY A 182 -26.77 -5.65 -19.67
C GLY A 182 -25.86 -6.36 -18.67
N ILE A 183 -24.59 -5.98 -18.59
CA ILE A 183 -23.63 -6.47 -17.57
C ILE A 183 -23.43 -5.37 -16.54
N GLU A 184 -23.64 -5.67 -15.25
CA GLU A 184 -23.58 -4.66 -14.19
C GLU A 184 -22.14 -4.26 -13.87
N VAL A 185 -21.87 -2.97 -13.72
CA VAL A 185 -20.56 -2.50 -13.27
C VAL A 185 -20.53 -2.47 -11.75
N ARG A 186 -19.66 -3.27 -11.14
CA ARG A 186 -19.49 -3.35 -9.67
C ARG A 186 -18.15 -2.82 -9.18
N SER A 187 -17.18 -2.64 -10.08
CA SER A 187 -15.84 -2.21 -9.74
C SER A 187 -15.32 -1.01 -10.53
N CYS A 188 -14.64 -0.10 -9.86
CA CYS A 188 -13.86 0.98 -10.48
C CYS A 188 -12.41 0.96 -10.01
N ALA A 189 -11.45 0.95 -10.95
CA ALA A 189 -10.02 0.97 -10.64
C ALA A 189 -9.35 2.25 -11.15
N MET A 190 -8.51 2.86 -10.32
CA MET A 190 -7.76 4.07 -10.66
C MET A 190 -6.28 3.90 -10.28
N GLY A 191 -5.42 3.95 -11.29
CA GLY A 191 -3.97 3.88 -11.13
C GLY A 191 -3.27 5.23 -11.31
N ASP A 192 -2.15 5.41 -10.63
CA ASP A 192 -1.30 6.60 -10.67
C ASP A 192 0.19 6.26 -10.76
N PRO A 193 0.69 5.90 -11.95
CA PRO A 193 2.05 5.42 -12.15
C PRO A 193 3.08 6.57 -12.17
N MET A 194 2.62 7.81 -12.05
CA MET A 194 3.42 9.04 -12.16
C MET A 194 3.35 9.92 -10.90
N SER A 195 2.64 9.48 -9.87
CA SER A 195 2.47 10.18 -8.59
C SER A 195 1.81 11.56 -8.75
N HIS A 196 0.70 11.61 -9.48
CA HIS A 196 -0.16 12.80 -9.69
C HIS A 196 -1.41 12.81 -8.81
N CYS A 197 -1.67 11.75 -8.04
CA CYS A 197 -2.75 11.75 -7.05
C CYS A 197 -2.52 12.87 -6.02
N THR A 198 -3.62 13.50 -5.62
CA THR A 198 -3.69 14.36 -4.44
C THR A 198 -4.94 13.98 -3.66
N PRO A 199 -4.96 14.18 -2.33
CA PRO A 199 -6.10 13.75 -1.51
C PRO A 199 -7.44 14.28 -2.04
N ALA A 200 -7.50 15.57 -2.38
CA ALA A 200 -8.71 16.21 -2.89
C ALA A 200 -9.20 15.59 -4.22
N LYS A 201 -8.29 15.25 -5.14
CA LYS A 201 -8.67 14.64 -6.42
C LYS A 201 -9.18 13.21 -6.24
N VAL A 202 -8.54 12.44 -5.38
CA VAL A 202 -8.96 11.06 -5.08
C VAL A 202 -10.31 11.07 -4.38
N GLU A 203 -10.49 11.96 -3.39
CA GLU A 203 -11.77 12.19 -2.71
C GLU A 203 -12.89 12.51 -3.70
N GLU A 204 -12.69 13.52 -4.56
CA GLU A 204 -13.69 13.93 -5.55
C GLU A 204 -14.00 12.79 -6.53
N SER A 205 -12.97 12.06 -6.99
CA SER A 205 -13.13 10.98 -7.96
C SER A 205 -13.95 9.83 -7.36
N VAL A 206 -13.62 9.39 -6.15
CA VAL A 206 -14.36 8.33 -5.45
C VAL A 206 -15.78 8.78 -5.12
N TYR A 207 -15.96 10.01 -4.64
CA TYR A 207 -17.28 10.57 -4.35
C TYR A 207 -18.16 10.58 -5.60
N ARG A 208 -17.66 11.10 -6.73
CA ARG A 208 -18.44 11.21 -7.97
C ARG A 208 -18.74 9.85 -8.60
N VAL A 209 -17.84 8.87 -8.46
CA VAL A 209 -18.13 7.47 -8.85
C VAL A 209 -19.28 6.93 -8.02
N LYS A 210 -19.25 7.06 -6.69
CA LYS A 210 -20.30 6.57 -5.79
C LYS A 210 -21.63 7.31 -5.94
N GLU A 211 -21.60 8.61 -6.18
CA GLU A 211 -22.79 9.43 -6.40
C GLU A 211 -23.48 9.06 -7.72
N ARG A 212 -22.70 8.82 -8.78
CA ARG A 212 -23.22 8.51 -10.10
C ARG A 212 -23.62 7.04 -10.27
N TRP A 213 -22.84 6.12 -9.68
CA TRP A 213 -23.03 4.67 -9.75
C TRP A 213 -22.97 4.05 -8.34
N PRO A 214 -24.04 4.19 -7.53
CA PRO A 214 -24.08 3.66 -6.17
C PRO A 214 -23.80 2.15 -6.06
N GLU A 215 -24.10 1.39 -7.11
CA GLU A 215 -23.90 -0.05 -7.27
C GLU A 215 -22.43 -0.47 -7.32
N ILE A 216 -21.51 0.44 -7.66
CA ILE A 216 -20.07 0.22 -7.61
C ILE A 216 -19.64 0.20 -6.15
N ASN A 217 -19.45 -0.99 -5.61
CA ASN A 217 -19.05 -1.21 -4.22
C ASN A 217 -17.61 -1.74 -4.08
N HIS A 218 -16.86 -1.80 -5.17
CA HIS A 218 -15.48 -2.29 -5.17
C HIS A 218 -14.53 -1.29 -5.85
N ILE A 219 -13.86 -0.46 -5.06
CA ILE A 219 -12.92 0.56 -5.53
C ILE A 219 -11.50 0.02 -5.40
N ARG A 220 -10.69 0.13 -6.45
CA ARG A 220 -9.25 -0.20 -6.40
C ARG A 220 -8.41 1.03 -6.66
N LEU A 221 -7.46 1.31 -5.78
CA LEU A 221 -6.51 2.42 -5.92
C LEU A 221 -5.08 1.88 -5.94
N HIS A 222 -4.35 2.19 -7.02
CA HIS A 222 -2.93 1.89 -7.16
C HIS A 222 -2.15 3.21 -7.17
N LEU A 223 -1.69 3.64 -6.00
CA LEU A 223 -1.19 4.99 -5.75
C LEU A 223 0.33 4.99 -5.55
N HIS A 224 1.07 5.63 -6.45
CA HIS A 224 2.50 5.86 -6.25
C HIS A 224 2.75 7.09 -5.36
N ASN A 225 3.84 7.06 -4.59
CA ASN A 225 4.08 8.03 -3.52
C ASN A 225 5.20 9.06 -3.80
N GLY A 226 5.54 9.31 -5.06
CA GLY A 226 6.71 10.13 -5.44
C GLY A 226 6.63 11.61 -5.07
N ARG A 227 5.47 12.06 -4.58
CA ARG A 227 5.23 13.40 -4.03
C ARG A 227 4.60 13.37 -2.63
N ASN A 228 4.70 12.23 -1.95
CA ASN A 228 4.17 11.99 -0.60
C ASN A 228 2.64 12.18 -0.47
N MET A 229 1.88 11.81 -1.49
CA MET A 229 0.42 12.00 -1.52
C MET A 229 -0.38 10.70 -1.42
N ALA A 230 0.25 9.53 -1.58
CA ALA A 230 -0.47 8.26 -1.71
C ALA A 230 -1.24 7.89 -0.43
N ILE A 231 -0.59 7.96 0.74
CA ILE A 231 -1.21 7.62 2.04
C ILE A 231 -2.38 8.56 2.34
N ALA A 232 -2.16 9.88 2.19
CA ALA A 232 -3.22 10.87 2.41
C ALA A 232 -4.39 10.72 1.42
N SER A 233 -4.12 10.26 0.20
CA SER A 233 -5.14 9.98 -0.80
C SER A 233 -5.92 8.70 -0.52
N ALA A 234 -5.25 7.65 -0.02
CA ALA A 234 -5.91 6.45 0.47
C ALA A 234 -6.83 6.76 1.66
N TYR A 235 -6.35 7.58 2.62
CA TYR A 235 -7.18 8.09 3.71
C TYR A 235 -8.42 8.84 3.19
N ALA A 236 -8.26 9.74 2.23
CA ALA A 236 -9.37 10.49 1.66
C ALA A 236 -10.42 9.56 1.01
N ALA A 237 -10.00 8.53 0.27
CA ALA A 237 -10.91 7.52 -0.26
C ALA A 237 -11.66 6.76 0.85
N MET A 238 -10.96 6.35 1.91
CA MET A 238 -11.58 5.68 3.07
C MET A 238 -12.60 6.55 3.80
N ARG A 239 -12.46 7.89 3.75
CA ARG A 239 -13.42 8.83 4.34
C ARG A 239 -14.70 9.00 3.52
N VAL A 240 -14.65 8.71 2.23
CA VAL A 240 -15.80 8.77 1.32
C VAL A 240 -16.58 7.46 1.30
N LEU A 241 -15.87 6.33 1.34
CA LEU A 241 -16.48 5.00 1.28
C LEU A 241 -17.12 4.59 2.61
N GLY A 242 -18.14 3.74 2.52
CA GLY A 242 -18.88 3.22 3.67
C GLY A 242 -18.59 1.74 3.97
N PRO A 243 -19.22 1.18 5.01
CA PRO A 243 -18.99 -0.21 5.46
C PRO A 243 -19.42 -1.28 4.44
N ASP A 244 -20.33 -0.94 3.53
CA ASP A 244 -20.79 -1.84 2.45
C ASP A 244 -19.84 -1.83 1.23
N ASP A 245 -18.83 -0.96 1.24
CA ASP A 245 -17.83 -0.86 0.19
C ASP A 245 -16.57 -1.68 0.52
N THR A 246 -15.89 -2.10 -0.53
CA THR A 246 -14.55 -2.69 -0.49
C THR A 246 -13.56 -1.74 -1.16
N LEU A 247 -12.45 -1.48 -0.48
CA LEU A 247 -11.33 -0.70 -0.98
C LEU A 247 -10.10 -1.59 -1.13
N ASP A 248 -9.71 -1.87 -2.36
CA ASP A 248 -8.46 -2.54 -2.69
C ASP A 248 -7.33 -1.50 -2.77
N LEU A 249 -6.31 -1.67 -1.92
CA LEU A 249 -5.13 -0.82 -1.88
C LEU A 249 -3.87 -1.63 -2.14
N ASP A 250 -3.06 -1.12 -3.06
CA ASP A 250 -1.74 -1.66 -3.36
C ASP A 250 -0.68 -0.80 -2.65
N GLY A 251 0.35 -1.43 -2.10
CA GLY A 251 1.52 -0.75 -1.56
C GLY A 251 2.76 -1.65 -1.56
N THR A 252 3.87 -1.14 -1.09
CA THR A 252 5.13 -1.90 -1.06
C THR A 252 5.88 -1.64 0.22
N ILE A 253 6.47 -2.68 0.80
CA ILE A 253 7.24 -2.57 2.04
C ILE A 253 8.36 -1.52 1.97
N GLY A 254 8.44 -0.58 2.92
CA GLY A 254 9.42 0.53 2.87
C GLY A 254 9.22 1.53 1.72
N GLY A 255 8.14 1.42 0.94
CA GLY A 255 7.80 2.34 -0.15
C GLY A 255 8.67 2.18 -1.39
N LEU A 256 9.32 1.03 -1.55
CA LEU A 256 10.14 0.77 -2.74
C LEU A 256 9.31 0.72 -4.05
N GLY A 257 10.00 0.53 -5.17
CA GLY A 257 9.34 0.37 -6.46
C GLY A 257 9.24 1.66 -7.26
N GLY A 258 8.34 1.63 -8.23
CA GLY A 258 8.17 2.71 -9.17
C GLY A 258 8.21 2.25 -10.63
N CYS A 259 7.84 3.17 -11.52
CA CYS A 259 7.68 2.84 -12.92
C CYS A 259 8.87 3.36 -13.76
N PRO A 260 9.67 2.52 -14.44
CA PRO A 260 10.77 2.99 -15.27
C PRO A 260 10.31 3.80 -16.50
N TYR A 261 9.04 3.67 -16.89
CA TYR A 261 8.48 4.32 -18.08
C TYR A 261 7.83 5.69 -17.80
N CYS A 262 7.70 6.08 -16.53
CA CYS A 262 6.98 7.28 -16.08
C CYS A 262 7.80 8.59 -16.08
N GLY A 263 9.10 8.50 -16.36
CA GLY A 263 10.03 9.65 -16.35
C GLY A 263 10.77 9.86 -15.02
N ASN A 264 10.24 9.35 -13.90
CA ASN A 264 10.84 9.49 -12.57
C ASN A 264 11.43 8.19 -12.01
N GLY A 265 11.15 7.04 -12.64
CA GLY A 265 11.73 5.75 -12.24
C GLY A 265 11.48 5.44 -10.77
N ARG A 266 12.54 5.07 -10.04
CA ARG A 266 12.50 4.70 -8.61
C ARG A 266 11.95 5.81 -7.71
N ALA A 267 12.06 7.06 -8.11
CA ALA A 267 11.56 8.18 -7.31
C ALA A 267 10.03 8.22 -7.23
N THR A 268 9.31 7.42 -8.02
CA THR A 268 7.85 7.31 -7.88
C THR A 268 7.45 6.52 -6.64
N GLY A 269 8.17 5.43 -6.30
CA GLY A 269 7.86 4.59 -5.14
C GLY A 269 6.39 4.17 -5.04
N MET A 270 6.02 3.59 -3.91
CA MET A 270 4.63 3.37 -3.51
C MET A 270 4.45 3.84 -2.07
N ALA A 271 3.21 3.83 -1.56
CA ALA A 271 3.01 4.00 -0.13
C ALA A 271 3.78 2.90 0.63
N PRO A 272 4.64 3.24 1.60
CA PRO A 272 5.23 2.25 2.48
C PRO A 272 4.15 1.44 3.19
N THR A 273 4.24 0.12 3.09
CA THR A 273 3.27 -0.80 3.71
C THR A 273 3.10 -0.52 5.19
N GLU A 274 4.21 -0.37 5.91
CA GLU A 274 4.22 -0.14 7.35
C GLU A 274 3.57 1.19 7.73
N ASP A 275 3.75 2.24 6.92
CA ASP A 275 3.16 3.56 7.20
C ASP A 275 1.65 3.55 6.94
N LEU A 276 1.23 2.92 5.84
CA LEU A 276 -0.17 2.84 5.45
C LEU A 276 -0.98 1.98 6.43
N LEU A 277 -0.44 0.82 6.82
CA LEU A 277 -1.11 -0.07 7.78
C LEU A 277 -1.10 0.50 9.20
N HIS A 278 -0.03 1.17 9.61
CA HIS A 278 0.02 1.87 10.90
C HIS A 278 -1.06 2.96 11.01
N MET A 279 -1.28 3.71 9.92
CA MET A 279 -2.40 4.67 9.85
C MET A 279 -3.75 3.95 10.01
N MET A 280 -3.97 2.85 9.29
CA MET A 280 -5.22 2.08 9.34
C MET A 280 -5.52 1.52 10.73
N GLU A 281 -4.52 0.91 11.37
CA GLU A 281 -4.65 0.36 12.74
C GLU A 281 -5.02 1.45 13.76
N ASP A 282 -4.43 2.63 13.64
CA ASP A 282 -4.75 3.77 14.51
C ASP A 282 -6.12 4.38 14.24
N MET A 283 -6.62 4.25 13.01
CA MET A 283 -8.00 4.59 12.67
C MET A 283 -9.01 3.53 13.17
N GLY A 284 -8.53 2.38 13.67
CA GLY A 284 -9.37 1.27 14.12
C GLY A 284 -9.78 0.31 12.99
N VAL A 285 -9.11 0.34 11.84
CA VAL A 285 -9.27 -0.64 10.77
C VAL A 285 -8.38 -1.84 11.08
N ASP A 286 -8.97 -3.03 11.16
CA ASP A 286 -8.24 -4.26 11.42
C ASP A 286 -7.45 -4.69 10.17
N THR A 287 -6.12 -4.68 10.29
CA THR A 287 -5.17 -5.12 9.26
C THR A 287 -4.78 -6.58 9.44
N GLY A 288 -4.87 -7.12 10.67
CA GLY A 288 -4.35 -8.42 11.06
C GLY A 288 -2.83 -8.56 10.89
N VAL A 289 -2.08 -7.46 10.79
CA VAL A 289 -0.62 -7.44 10.56
C VAL A 289 0.15 -7.24 11.86
N ASP A 290 1.25 -7.98 11.99
CA ASP A 290 2.26 -7.82 13.03
C ASP A 290 3.27 -6.76 12.57
N MET A 291 3.11 -5.55 13.10
CA MET A 291 3.93 -4.40 12.75
C MET A 291 5.42 -4.63 13.08
N ASP A 292 5.73 -5.33 14.18
CA ASP A 292 7.12 -5.58 14.57
C ASP A 292 7.84 -6.48 13.57
N LYS A 293 7.17 -7.52 13.08
CA LYS A 293 7.71 -8.39 12.01
C LYS A 293 7.80 -7.65 10.68
N LEU A 294 6.85 -6.77 10.39
CA LEU A 294 6.88 -5.98 9.17
C LEU A 294 8.09 -5.03 9.16
N ILE A 295 8.39 -4.39 10.29
CA ILE A 295 9.60 -3.55 10.46
C ILE A 295 10.88 -4.38 10.26
N ASP A 296 10.95 -5.60 10.79
CA ASP A 296 12.08 -6.52 10.54
C ASP A 296 12.27 -6.78 9.04
N CYS A 297 11.17 -6.97 8.31
CA CYS A 297 11.21 -7.16 6.86
C CYS A 297 11.75 -5.91 6.14
N VAL A 298 11.40 -4.69 6.60
CA VAL A 298 11.93 -3.44 6.03
C VAL A 298 13.44 -3.37 6.25
N TRP A 299 13.92 -3.58 7.48
CA TRP A 299 15.35 -3.54 7.79
C TRP A 299 16.16 -4.61 7.03
N MET A 300 15.60 -5.81 6.90
CA MET A 300 16.17 -6.86 6.07
C MET A 300 16.28 -6.40 4.61
N LEU A 301 15.22 -5.82 4.06
CA LEU A 301 15.20 -5.33 2.70
C LEU A 301 16.20 -4.20 2.48
N GLU A 302 16.34 -3.25 3.40
CA GLU A 302 17.36 -2.18 3.34
C GLU A 302 18.77 -2.75 3.21
N GLY A 303 19.08 -3.81 3.95
CA GLY A 303 20.32 -4.57 3.81
C GLY A 303 20.47 -5.22 2.43
N VAL A 304 19.39 -5.79 1.89
CA VAL A 304 19.37 -6.43 0.56
C VAL A 304 19.58 -5.42 -0.56
N VAL A 305 18.95 -4.24 -0.48
CA VAL A 305 19.05 -3.21 -1.53
C VAL A 305 20.20 -2.22 -1.30
N GLY A 306 20.87 -2.31 -0.15
CA GLY A 306 22.06 -1.52 0.19
C GLY A 306 21.81 -0.03 0.46
N ARG A 307 20.59 0.34 0.83
CA ARG A 307 20.21 1.73 1.13
C ARG A 307 19.00 1.80 2.06
N GLU A 308 18.80 2.96 2.65
CA GLU A 308 17.55 3.24 3.37
C GLU A 308 16.36 3.36 2.41
N LEU A 309 15.21 2.93 2.90
CA LEU A 309 13.91 3.01 2.28
C LEU A 309 13.09 4.18 2.86
N TYR A 310 11.94 4.45 2.25
CA TYR A 310 11.18 5.68 2.48
C TYR A 310 10.18 5.59 3.65
N GLY A 311 9.97 4.41 4.20
CA GLY A 311 9.05 4.22 5.32
C GLY A 311 9.51 4.93 6.58
N HIS A 312 8.55 5.50 7.32
CA HIS A 312 8.82 6.26 8.54
C HIS A 312 8.59 5.43 9.80
N VAL A 313 7.58 4.57 9.82
CA VAL A 313 7.24 3.71 10.96
C VAL A 313 8.36 2.71 11.24
N SER A 314 9.02 2.20 10.19
CA SER A 314 10.20 1.35 10.31
C SER A 314 11.43 2.06 10.91
N LYS A 315 11.41 3.39 10.99
CA LYS A 315 12.48 4.21 11.56
C LYS A 315 12.16 4.71 12.96
N ALA A 316 10.91 5.11 13.19
CA ALA A 316 10.46 5.71 14.44
C ALA A 316 9.82 4.70 15.41
N GLY A 317 9.44 3.53 14.92
CA GLY A 317 8.62 2.56 15.62
C GLY A 317 7.12 2.86 15.53
N PRO A 318 6.25 1.87 15.83
CA PRO A 318 4.83 2.13 15.98
C PRO A 318 4.57 3.04 17.18
N ARG A 319 3.48 3.83 17.13
CA ARG A 319 3.01 4.59 18.29
C ARG A 319 2.76 3.64 19.48
N PRO A 320 3.39 3.85 20.65
CA PRO A 320 3.20 2.97 21.79
C PRO A 320 1.81 3.19 22.41
N LYS A 321 1.04 2.12 22.60
CA LYS A 321 -0.35 2.18 23.06
C LYS A 321 -0.55 1.51 24.41
N LYS A 322 0.30 0.55 24.77
CA LYS A 322 0.26 -0.17 26.05
C LYS A 322 1.39 0.23 26.96
N LEU A 323 1.22 0.01 28.27
CA LEU A 323 2.18 0.42 29.29
C LEU A 323 3.58 -0.16 29.06
N GLU A 324 3.65 -1.42 28.64
CA GLU A 324 4.87 -2.16 28.32
C GLU A 324 5.56 -1.68 27.02
N GLU A 325 4.85 -0.97 26.15
CA GLU A 325 5.38 -0.39 24.91
C GLU A 325 5.85 1.05 25.11
N LEU A 326 5.43 1.72 26.18
CA LEU A 326 5.84 3.09 26.45
C LEU A 326 7.34 3.15 26.74
N TYR A 327 8.01 4.14 26.14
CA TYR A 327 9.44 4.31 26.30
C TYR A 327 9.82 4.60 27.76
N ASP A 328 11.04 4.17 28.10
CA ASP A 328 11.66 4.50 29.37
C ASP A 328 11.78 6.02 29.50
N ILE A 329 11.26 6.57 30.59
CA ILE A 329 11.34 8.01 30.85
C ILE A 329 12.78 8.45 31.11
N ASP A 330 13.63 7.52 31.53
CA ASP A 330 15.05 7.69 31.78
C ASP A 330 15.92 7.18 30.61
N MET A 331 15.42 7.27 29.37
CA MET A 331 16.25 7.02 28.19
C MET A 331 17.21 8.20 27.87
N PRO A 332 18.41 7.95 27.32
CA PRO A 332 19.35 9.00 26.96
C PRO A 332 18.90 9.80 25.73
N PHE A 333 19.69 10.78 25.32
CA PHE A 333 19.52 11.49 24.05
C PHE A 333 19.52 10.50 22.87
N VAL A 334 18.47 10.54 22.05
CA VAL A 334 18.33 9.75 20.82
C VAL A 334 18.40 10.70 19.64
N GLU A 335 19.56 10.72 18.97
CA GLU A 335 19.84 11.64 17.86
C GLU A 335 19.84 10.93 16.50
N THR A 336 20.23 9.66 16.48
CA THR A 336 20.47 8.90 15.25
C THR A 336 19.36 7.90 14.99
N LEU A 337 19.19 7.52 13.73
CA LEU A 337 18.28 6.44 13.34
C LEU A 337 18.67 5.10 13.98
N GLU A 338 19.97 4.84 14.20
CA GLU A 338 20.40 3.62 14.92
C GLU A 338 19.96 3.65 16.38
N SER A 339 20.17 4.77 17.09
CA SER A 339 19.67 4.91 18.47
C SER A 339 18.14 4.89 18.55
N ALA A 340 17.45 5.36 17.50
CA ALA A 340 15.99 5.32 17.44
C ALA A 340 15.44 3.90 17.41
N LYS A 341 16.21 2.90 16.95
CA LYS A 341 15.80 1.48 16.96
C LYS A 341 15.57 0.91 18.37
N HIS A 342 15.80 1.68 19.43
CA HIS A 342 15.51 1.29 20.81
C HIS A 342 14.06 0.86 21.04
N PHE A 343 13.09 1.36 20.26
CA PHE A 343 11.69 0.93 20.35
C PHE A 343 11.53 -0.58 20.19
N LYS A 344 12.51 -1.25 19.56
CA LYS A 344 12.51 -2.70 19.34
C LYS A 344 13.78 -3.39 19.86
N LYS A 345 14.95 -2.76 19.75
CA LYS A 345 16.23 -3.29 20.24
C LYS A 345 16.47 -3.03 21.73
N GLY A 346 15.61 -2.22 22.37
CA GLY A 346 15.77 -1.85 23.76
C GLY A 346 17.01 -0.99 24.02
N PRO A 347 17.50 -0.95 25.27
CA PRO A 347 18.56 -0.05 25.70
C PRO A 347 19.91 -0.22 24.98
N GLU A 348 20.17 -1.39 24.39
CA GLU A 348 21.39 -1.65 23.62
C GLU A 348 21.53 -0.71 22.41
N ALA A 349 20.43 -0.21 21.86
CA ALA A 349 20.46 0.71 20.72
C ALA A 349 21.11 2.07 21.06
N TYR A 350 21.13 2.46 22.33
CA TYR A 350 21.69 3.73 22.80
C TYR A 350 22.73 3.53 23.90
N GLU A 351 23.44 2.38 23.91
CA GLU A 351 24.53 2.14 24.84
C GLU A 351 25.59 3.25 24.76
N GLY A 352 26.00 3.78 25.91
CA GLY A 352 26.92 4.93 25.98
C GLY A 352 26.28 6.28 25.65
N GLY A 353 24.95 6.34 25.53
CA GLY A 353 24.20 7.57 25.29
C GLY A 353 24.38 8.63 26.38
N ILE A 354 24.18 9.89 26.00
CA ILE A 354 24.31 11.04 26.89
C ILE A 354 22.95 11.34 27.55
N TYR A 355 22.94 11.49 28.86
CA TYR A 355 21.74 11.77 29.64
C TYR A 355 21.61 13.28 29.88
N PRO A 356 20.57 13.96 29.35
CA PRO A 356 20.43 15.41 29.49
C PRO A 356 19.97 15.85 30.89
N TYR A 357 19.59 14.91 31.77
CA TYR A 357 19.12 15.15 33.13
C TYR A 357 20.13 14.63 34.17
N GLN A 358 20.23 15.33 35.29
CA GLN A 358 21.17 15.02 36.38
C GLN A 358 20.62 14.01 37.40
N GLN A 359 19.30 13.81 37.41
CA GLN A 359 18.58 12.91 38.28
C GLN A 359 17.54 12.16 37.44
N PRO A 360 17.12 10.94 37.83
CA PRO A 360 16.01 10.24 37.19
C PRO A 360 14.78 11.14 37.05
N ILE A 361 14.14 11.08 35.89
CA ILE A 361 12.91 11.80 35.59
C ILE A 361 11.79 11.20 36.44
N THR A 362 11.08 12.06 37.15
CA THR A 362 9.84 11.70 37.84
C THR A 362 8.68 12.46 37.19
N SER A 363 7.51 11.83 37.09
CA SER A 363 6.35 12.45 36.46
C SER A 363 5.06 11.93 37.08
N PRO A 364 4.26 12.78 37.76
CA PRO A 364 2.98 12.36 38.33
C PRO A 364 2.02 11.85 37.24
N TYR A 365 2.16 12.34 36.00
CA TYR A 365 1.43 11.82 34.85
C TYR A 365 1.83 10.39 34.50
N ARG A 366 3.14 10.09 34.53
CA ARG A 366 3.62 8.73 34.27
C ARG A 366 3.21 7.80 35.41
N ASP A 367 3.23 8.26 36.65
CA ASP A 367 2.77 7.48 37.81
C ASP A 367 1.29 7.07 37.66
N ARG A 368 0.43 7.98 37.19
CA ARG A 368 -0.97 7.67 36.84
C ARG A 368 -1.05 6.58 35.77
N VAL A 369 -0.29 6.73 34.68
CA VAL A 369 -0.26 5.74 33.59
C VAL A 369 0.25 4.38 34.05
N ASN A 370 1.29 4.35 34.89
CA ASN A 370 1.81 3.13 35.51
C ASN A 370 0.75 2.46 36.41
N ALA A 371 -0.12 3.25 37.04
CA ALA A 371 -1.27 2.76 37.82
C ALA A 371 -2.50 2.38 36.97
N GLY A 372 -2.38 2.37 35.63
CA GLY A 372 -3.48 2.06 34.72
C GLY A 372 -4.52 3.17 34.55
N GLN A 373 -4.19 4.39 34.97
CA GLN A 373 -5.04 5.58 34.82
C GLN A 373 -4.65 6.38 33.57
N PRO A 374 -5.55 7.20 33.00
CA PRO A 374 -5.16 8.10 31.92
C PRO A 374 -4.17 9.15 32.43
N ALA A 375 -3.23 9.56 31.56
CA ALA A 375 -2.32 10.67 31.86
C ALA A 375 -3.09 11.96 32.17
N TYR A 376 -4.21 12.18 31.48
CA TYR A 376 -5.13 13.29 31.71
C TYR A 376 -6.54 12.75 31.93
N ASP A 377 -7.15 13.05 33.08
CA ASP A 377 -8.54 12.68 33.35
C ASP A 377 -9.49 13.81 32.93
N SER A 378 -9.87 13.79 31.65
CA SER A 378 -10.83 14.73 31.10
C SER A 378 -12.26 14.52 31.63
N SER A 379 -12.57 13.33 32.18
CA SER A 379 -13.92 12.96 32.60
C SER A 379 -14.32 13.58 33.94
N SER A 380 -13.37 13.69 34.86
CA SER A 380 -13.55 14.36 36.15
C SER A 380 -13.25 15.86 36.09
N GLY A 381 -12.72 16.35 34.96
CA GLY A 381 -12.22 17.71 34.83
C GLY A 381 -10.99 17.98 35.72
N ASP A 382 -10.34 16.91 36.16
CA ASP A 382 -9.18 16.90 37.04
C ASP A 382 -7.90 17.10 36.24
N TRP A 383 -7.74 18.34 35.79
CA TRP A 383 -6.57 18.76 35.06
C TRP A 383 -5.42 19.09 36.00
N PRO A 384 -4.17 18.96 35.54
CA PRO A 384 -2.96 19.25 36.31
C PRO A 384 -3.03 20.53 37.13
N TRP A 385 -3.49 21.64 36.57
CA TRP A 385 -3.59 22.94 37.25
C TRP A 385 -4.63 23.00 38.38
N LYS A 386 -5.31 21.90 38.69
CA LYS A 386 -6.21 21.73 39.84
C LYS A 386 -5.66 20.76 40.88
N GLN A 387 -4.50 20.16 40.62
CA GLN A 387 -3.87 19.16 41.47
C GLN A 387 -2.82 19.79 42.38
N ASP A 388 -2.64 19.22 43.58
CA ASP A 388 -1.74 19.76 44.62
C ASP A 388 -0.26 19.77 44.23
N TRP A 389 0.14 18.95 43.25
CA TRP A 389 1.50 18.89 42.72
C TRP A 389 1.79 19.92 41.62
N PHE A 390 0.77 20.67 41.16
CA PHE A 390 0.98 21.78 40.24
C PHE A 390 1.39 23.03 41.04
N PRO A 391 2.48 23.72 40.66
CA PRO A 391 2.95 24.89 41.40
C PRO A 391 1.81 25.91 41.50
N ALA A 392 1.47 26.30 42.73
CA ALA A 392 0.53 27.37 42.96
C ALA A 392 1.03 28.61 42.22
N LYS A 393 0.13 29.30 41.49
CA LYS A 393 0.43 30.64 41.02
C LYS A 393 0.50 31.52 42.25
N ASP A 394 1.71 31.83 42.70
CA ASP A 394 1.97 32.92 43.65
C ASP A 394 1.50 34.27 43.06
#